data_AF-A0A2M7A3T2-F1
#
_entry.id   AF-A0A2M7A3T2-F1
#
_cell.length_a   1.000
_cell.length_b   1.000
_cell.length_c   1.000
_cell.angle_alpha   90.00
_cell.angle_beta   90.00
_cell.angle_gamma   90.00
#
_symmetry.space_group_name_H-M   'P 1'
#
loop_
_entity.id
_entity.type
_entity.pdbx_description
1 polymer ?
#
loop_
_entity_poly.entity_id
_entity_poly.type
_entity_poly.pdbx_seq_one_letter_code
_entity_poly.pdbx_strand_id
1 'polypeptide(L)'
;FSYFELGDPIEMESILEGDKLPTFLELARYVFYTATGEEFDPKKTKEKKNFIGESKEYEVYLFYKPDIEYLKLTALTLERAKSLGQYKGKKRLVFAPSKYLDTDYLLEYRIDYCQLPFEIYKLKE
;
A
#
# COMPACT_ATOMS: atom_id res chain seq x y z
N PHE A 1 -6.21 0.93 -29.67
CA PHE A 1 -5.50 0.11 -28.68
C PHE A 1 -4.26 0.88 -28.27
N SER A 2 -4.28 1.55 -27.12
CA SER A 2 -3.09 2.23 -26.61
C SER A 2 -2.29 1.22 -25.81
N TYR A 3 -1.23 0.68 -26.41
CA TYR A 3 -0.18 0.02 -25.66
C TYR A 3 0.63 1.14 -24.99
N PHE A 4 0.51 1.26 -23.67
CA PHE A 4 1.42 2.08 -22.88
C PHE A 4 2.50 1.18 -22.32
N GLU A 5 3.75 1.61 -22.51
CA GLU A 5 4.95 0.92 -22.06
C GLU A 5 4.85 0.65 -20.56
N LEU A 6 4.71 -0.62 -20.17
CA LEU A 6 5.05 -1.07 -18.83
C LEU A 6 6.51 -0.66 -18.61
N GLY A 7 6.74 0.50 -17.99
CA GLY A 7 8.08 0.97 -17.66
C GLY A 7 8.78 -0.14 -16.89
N ASP A 8 9.96 -0.54 -17.38
CA ASP A 8 10.75 -1.77 -17.14
C ASP A 8 9.98 -2.97 -16.58
N PRO A 9 10.09 -4.18 -17.18
CA PRO A 9 9.58 -5.40 -16.59
C PRO A 9 10.41 -5.73 -15.34
N ILE A 10 10.20 -4.98 -14.27
CA ILE A 10 10.43 -5.44 -12.92
C ILE A 10 9.43 -6.57 -12.79
N GLU A 11 9.90 -7.81 -12.95
CA GLU A 11 9.10 -8.98 -12.65
C GLU A 11 8.54 -8.74 -11.25
N MET A 12 7.21 -8.65 -11.14
CA MET A 12 6.56 -8.28 -9.88
C MET A 12 6.94 -9.24 -8.75
N GLU A 13 7.31 -10.47 -9.12
CA GLU A 13 7.88 -11.51 -8.27
C GLU A 13 9.25 -11.07 -7.71
N SER A 14 10.13 -10.49 -8.54
CA SER A 14 11.45 -9.97 -8.11
C SER A 14 11.39 -8.85 -7.08
N ILE A 15 10.28 -8.10 -6.97
CA ILE A 15 10.09 -7.06 -5.95
C ILE A 15 10.11 -7.67 -4.54
N LEU A 16 9.66 -8.91 -4.41
CA LEU A 16 9.58 -9.64 -3.15
C LEU A 16 10.72 -10.66 -2.97
N GLU A 17 11.42 -11.03 -4.04
CA GLU A 17 12.46 -12.08 -4.04
C GLU A 17 13.90 -11.58 -3.85
N GLY A 18 14.18 -10.29 -3.98
CA GLY A 18 15.55 -9.76 -3.87
C GLY A 18 16.06 -9.63 -2.42
N ASP A 19 17.39 -9.70 -2.20
CA ASP A 19 18.07 -9.56 -0.89
C ASP A 19 17.82 -8.27 -0.09
N LYS A 20 17.01 -7.33 -0.61
CA LYS A 20 16.78 -6.02 0.00
C LYS A 20 15.30 -5.69 0.01
N LEU A 21 14.88 -4.99 1.06
CA LEU A 21 13.53 -4.44 1.14
C LEU A 21 13.22 -3.56 -0.08
N PRO A 22 12.07 -3.73 -0.75
CA PRO A 22 11.70 -2.93 -1.90
C PRO A 22 11.60 -1.45 -1.53
N THR A 23 11.86 -0.55 -2.46
CA THR A 23 11.59 0.87 -2.23
C THR A 23 10.08 1.12 -2.07
N PHE A 24 9.72 2.30 -1.56
CA PHE A 24 8.33 2.68 -1.40
C PHE A 24 7.55 2.59 -2.72
N LEU A 25 8.13 3.04 -3.83
CA LEU A 25 7.49 3.04 -5.14
C LEU A 25 7.35 1.63 -5.72
N GLU A 26 8.35 0.77 -5.54
CA GLU A 26 8.28 -0.63 -5.98
C GLU A 26 7.16 -1.37 -5.25
N LEU A 27 7.09 -1.25 -3.93
CA LEU A 27 6.03 -1.89 -3.17
C LEU A 27 4.67 -1.25 -3.48
N ALA A 28 4.59 0.07 -3.64
CA ALA A 28 3.36 0.76 -4.02
C ALA A 28 2.82 0.25 -5.37
N ARG A 29 3.70 0.09 -6.37
CA ARG A 29 3.35 -0.47 -7.68
C ARG A 29 2.78 -1.88 -7.53
N TYR A 30 3.47 -2.73 -6.78
CA TYR A 30 3.06 -4.12 -6.55
C TYR A 30 1.70 -4.22 -5.87
N VAL A 31 1.52 -3.57 -4.70
CA VAL A 31 0.28 -3.70 -3.92
C VAL A 31 -0.91 -3.03 -4.61
N PHE A 32 -0.67 -1.93 -5.35
CA PHE A 32 -1.72 -1.26 -6.11
C PHE A 32 -2.22 -2.16 -7.24
N TYR A 33 -1.32 -2.70 -8.04
CA TYR A 33 -1.69 -3.59 -9.15
C TYR A 33 -2.36 -4.87 -8.66
N THR A 34 -1.80 -5.54 -7.67
CA THR A 34 -2.33 -6.83 -7.17
C THR A 34 -3.71 -6.68 -6.51
N ALA A 35 -4.00 -5.56 -5.86
CA ALA A 35 -5.29 -5.37 -5.19
C ALA A 35 -6.36 -4.67 -6.04
N THR A 36 -5.98 -3.90 -7.06
CA THR A 36 -6.95 -3.16 -7.90
C THR A 36 -7.04 -3.68 -9.33
N GLY A 37 -6.01 -4.38 -9.82
CA GLY A 37 -5.87 -4.75 -11.23
C GLY A 37 -5.62 -3.54 -12.15
N GLU A 38 -5.42 -2.34 -11.62
CA GLU A 38 -5.21 -1.10 -12.38
C GLU A 38 -3.73 -0.70 -12.40
N GLU A 39 -3.36 0.11 -13.40
CA GLU A 39 -1.98 0.61 -13.54
C GLU A 39 -1.64 1.65 -12.46
N PHE A 40 -0.46 1.48 -11.87
CA PHE A 40 0.08 2.41 -10.87
C PHE A 40 0.71 3.64 -11.54
N ASP A 41 0.26 4.83 -11.15
CA ASP A 41 0.83 6.10 -11.61
C ASP A 41 1.65 6.77 -10.49
N PRO A 42 3.00 6.76 -10.55
CA PRO A 42 3.83 7.37 -9.52
C PRO A 42 3.61 8.88 -9.40
N LYS A 43 3.11 9.57 -10.43
CA LYS A 43 2.83 11.02 -10.36
C LYS A 43 1.65 11.35 -9.46
N LYS A 44 0.74 10.39 -9.22
CA LYS A 44 -0.41 10.55 -8.31
C LYS A 44 -0.05 10.22 -6.85
N THR A 45 1.14 9.69 -6.60
CA THR A 45 1.60 9.31 -5.28
C THR A 45 1.92 10.53 -4.43
N LYS A 46 1.50 10.48 -3.16
CA LYS A 46 1.77 11.49 -2.12
C LYS A 46 2.33 10.78 -0.91
N GLU A 47 3.64 10.49 -0.93
CA GLU A 47 4.36 9.75 0.11
C GLU A 47 4.14 10.33 1.52
N LYS A 48 4.15 11.67 1.65
CA LYS A 48 3.90 12.36 2.94
C LYS A 48 2.53 12.05 3.55
N LYS A 49 1.56 11.64 2.73
CA LYS A 49 0.20 11.26 3.14
C LYS A 49 -0.02 9.75 3.09
N ASN A 50 1.01 8.96 2.80
CA ASN A 50 0.92 7.52 2.56
C ASN A 50 -0.09 7.18 1.45
N PHE A 51 -0.41 8.11 0.55
CA PHE A 51 -1.41 7.90 -0.50
C PHE A 51 -0.69 7.50 -1.79
N ILE A 52 -1.04 6.37 -2.37
CA ILE A 52 -0.36 5.83 -3.55
C ILE A 52 -1.21 5.91 -4.82
N GLY A 53 -2.48 6.28 -4.71
CA GLY A 53 -3.34 6.52 -5.87
C GLY A 53 -4.80 6.24 -5.57
N GLU A 54 -5.62 6.39 -6.60
CA GLU A 54 -7.01 5.99 -6.57
C GLU A 54 -7.32 5.08 -7.76
N SER A 55 -8.10 4.06 -7.50
CA SER A 55 -8.69 3.13 -8.45
C SER A 55 -10.14 3.54 -8.72
N LYS A 56 -10.89 2.81 -9.55
CA LYS A 56 -12.33 3.04 -9.74
C LYS A 56 -13.12 2.94 -8.42
N GLU A 57 -12.71 2.04 -7.54
CA GLU A 57 -13.44 1.70 -6.31
C GLU A 57 -12.73 2.15 -5.04
N TYR A 58 -11.41 2.35 -5.09
CA TYR A 58 -10.58 2.56 -3.92
C TYR A 58 -9.76 3.86 -3.95
N GLU A 59 -9.60 4.50 -2.79
CA GLU A 59 -8.45 5.35 -2.47
C GLU A 59 -7.42 4.46 -1.77
N VAL A 60 -6.21 4.36 -2.31
CA VAL A 60 -5.20 3.39 -1.86
C VAL A 60 -4.10 4.08 -1.05
N TYR A 61 -3.81 3.52 0.12
CA TYR A 61 -2.82 4.03 1.06
C TYR A 61 -1.82 2.93 1.46
N LEU A 62 -0.56 3.30 1.60
CA LEU A 62 0.55 2.42 1.94
C LEU A 62 1.39 2.99 3.09
N PHE A 63 1.35 2.32 4.24
CA PHE A 63 2.21 2.61 5.39
C PHE A 63 3.43 1.70 5.33
N TYR A 64 4.47 2.15 4.62
CA TYR A 64 5.68 1.37 4.42
C TYR A 64 6.91 2.26 4.36
N LYS A 65 8.02 1.73 4.88
CA LYS A 65 9.38 2.20 4.62
C LYS A 65 10.28 0.97 4.50
N PRO A 66 11.35 1.02 3.69
CA PRO A 66 12.36 -0.03 3.62
C PRO A 66 13.24 -0.05 4.89
N ASP A 67 12.62 -0.15 6.06
CA ASP A 67 13.24 -0.10 7.38
C ASP A 67 12.50 -1.06 8.34
N ILE A 68 13.21 -2.10 8.80
CA ILE A 68 12.60 -3.17 9.60
C ILE A 68 12.12 -2.68 10.97
N GLU A 69 12.84 -1.75 11.60
CA GLU A 69 12.46 -1.22 12.91
C GLU A 69 11.16 -0.42 12.80
N TYR A 70 11.04 0.39 11.73
CA TYR A 70 9.82 1.08 11.36
C TYR A 70 8.68 0.09 11.12
N LEU A 71 8.88 -0.99 10.37
CA LEU A 71 7.83 -1.97 10.09
C LEU A 71 7.32 -2.64 11.37
N LYS A 72 8.22 -3.00 12.30
CA LYS A 72 7.85 -3.59 13.61
C LYS A 72 7.04 -2.64 14.49
N LEU A 73 7.29 -1.34 14.39
CA LEU A 73 6.64 -0.31 15.21
C LEU A 73 5.43 0.35 14.51
N THR A 74 5.14 -0.03 13.26
CA THR A 74 4.12 0.61 12.43
C THR A 74 2.87 -0.25 12.37
N ALA A 75 1.76 0.33 12.82
CA ALA A 75 0.43 -0.28 12.72
C ALA A 75 -0.59 0.73 12.16
N LEU A 76 -1.67 0.24 11.57
CA LEU A 76 -2.86 1.06 11.33
C LEU A 76 -3.57 1.34 12.66
N THR A 77 -3.49 2.58 13.13
CA THR A 77 -4.12 3.07 14.36
C THR A 77 -5.33 3.95 14.06
N LEU A 78 -6.15 4.24 15.07
CA LEU A 78 -7.30 5.15 14.94
C LEU A 78 -6.90 6.55 14.48
N GLU A 79 -5.78 7.08 15.00
CA GLU A 79 -5.26 8.38 14.58
C GLU A 79 -4.86 8.39 13.09
N ARG A 80 -4.26 7.31 12.61
CA ARG A 80 -3.92 7.13 11.20
C ARG A 80 -5.16 6.97 10.32
N ALA A 81 -6.17 6.23 10.77
CA ALA A 81 -7.45 6.12 10.06
C ALA A 81 -8.17 7.48 9.93
N LYS A 82 -8.15 8.28 11.00
CA LYS A 82 -8.70 9.65 11.00
C LYS A 82 -7.94 10.59 10.08
N SER A 83 -6.64 10.39 9.89
CA SER A 83 -5.81 11.26 9.04
C SER A 83 -5.91 10.98 7.53
N LEU A 84 -6.59 9.90 7.11
CA LEU A 84 -6.79 9.56 5.69
C LEU A 84 -7.61 10.61 4.92
N GLY A 85 -8.27 11.53 5.62
CA GLY A 85 -9.01 12.65 5.05
C GLY A 85 -10.53 12.44 5.07
N GLN A 86 -11.25 13.26 4.31
CA GLN A 86 -12.71 13.12 4.15
C GLN A 86 -13.06 12.00 3.17
N TYR A 87 -14.25 11.40 3.32
CA TYR A 87 -14.76 10.39 2.41
C TYR A 87 -15.13 11.03 1.07
N LYS A 88 -14.62 10.48 -0.03
CA LYS A 88 -14.86 11.01 -1.39
C LYS A 88 -15.70 10.07 -2.27
N GLY A 89 -16.46 9.16 -1.68
CA GLY A 89 -17.30 8.21 -2.44
C GLY A 89 -16.61 6.89 -2.80
N LYS A 90 -15.34 6.71 -2.46
CA LYS A 90 -14.57 5.48 -2.66
C LYS A 90 -14.20 4.84 -1.32
N LYS A 91 -14.09 3.52 -1.28
CA LYS A 91 -13.57 2.82 -0.10
C LYS A 91 -12.08 3.11 0.04
N ARG A 92 -11.53 2.96 1.23
CA ARG A 92 -10.10 3.19 1.49
C ARG A 92 -9.41 1.85 1.61
N LEU A 93 -8.52 1.55 0.69
CA LEU A 93 -7.69 0.37 0.78
C LEU A 93 -6.39 0.73 1.49
N VAL A 94 -6.13 0.14 2.65
CA VAL A 94 -4.99 0.51 3.49
C VAL A 94 -4.05 -0.68 3.68
N PHE A 95 -2.83 -0.52 3.19
CA PHE A 95 -1.73 -1.45 3.40
C PHE A 95 -0.87 -1.02 4.58
N ALA A 96 -0.72 -1.88 5.60
CA ALA A 96 0.20 -1.64 6.72
C ALA A 96 0.72 -2.95 7.33
N PRO A 97 1.85 -2.94 8.06
CA PRO A 97 2.46 -4.14 8.64
C PRO A 97 1.54 -4.88 9.61
N SER A 98 0.76 -4.12 10.38
CA SER A 98 -0.20 -4.60 11.36
C SER A 98 -1.34 -3.60 11.53
N LYS A 99 -2.38 -3.96 12.29
CA LYS A 99 -3.48 -3.05 12.68
C LYS A 99 -3.79 -3.17 14.17
N TYR A 100 -4.18 -2.05 14.78
CA TYR A 100 -4.73 -1.98 16.14
C TYR A 100 -6.20 -1.56 16.15
N LEU A 101 -6.86 -1.61 14.98
CA LEU A 101 -8.27 -1.31 14.83
C LEU A 101 -9.10 -2.59 14.74
N ASP A 102 -10.21 -2.60 15.47
CA ASP A 102 -11.28 -3.58 15.33
C ASP A 102 -12.13 -3.32 14.09
N THR A 103 -12.92 -4.32 13.71
CA THR A 103 -13.76 -4.31 12.52
C THR A 103 -14.75 -3.15 12.49
N ASP A 104 -15.31 -2.76 13.64
CA ASP A 104 -16.28 -1.66 13.75
C ASP A 104 -15.67 -0.33 13.28
N TYR A 105 -14.47 0.00 13.76
CA TYR A 105 -13.74 1.18 13.30
C TYR A 105 -13.38 1.08 11.82
N LEU A 106 -12.94 -0.08 11.33
CA LEU A 106 -12.66 -0.22 9.89
C LEU A 106 -13.91 0.08 9.04
N LEU A 107 -15.08 -0.39 9.45
CA LEU A 107 -16.35 -0.10 8.78
C LEU A 107 -16.75 1.37 8.87
N GLU A 108 -16.61 1.99 10.03
CA GLU A 108 -16.89 3.42 10.26
C GLU A 108 -16.07 4.30 9.31
N TYR A 109 -14.77 4.02 9.19
CA TYR A 109 -13.85 4.79 8.33
C TYR A 109 -13.82 4.31 6.87
N ARG A 110 -14.65 3.31 6.50
CA ARG A 110 -14.72 2.69 5.17
C ARG A 110 -13.37 2.14 4.70
N ILE A 111 -12.63 1.52 5.62
CA ILE A 111 -11.29 0.98 5.39
C ILE A 111 -11.39 -0.53 5.13
N ASP A 112 -10.91 -0.95 3.96
CA ASP A 112 -10.48 -2.31 3.70
C ASP A 112 -8.99 -2.40 4.05
N TYR A 113 -8.66 -3.23 5.05
CA TYR A 113 -7.28 -3.40 5.51
C TYR A 113 -6.63 -4.60 4.82
N CYS A 114 -5.43 -4.39 4.28
CA CYS A 114 -4.56 -5.44 3.80
C CYS A 114 -3.23 -5.41 4.57
N GLN A 115 -2.81 -6.57 5.05
CA GLN A 115 -1.47 -6.70 5.61
C GLN A 115 -0.45 -6.65 4.48
N LEU A 116 0.75 -6.09 4.75
CA LEU A 116 1.84 -6.15 3.79
C LEU A 116 2.23 -7.61 3.49
N PRO A 117 2.66 -7.92 2.24
CA PRO A 117 3.11 -9.28 1.85
C PRO A 117 4.14 -9.83 2.83
N PHE A 118 4.03 -11.10 3.21
CA PHE A 118 4.90 -11.68 4.24
C PHE A 118 6.36 -11.82 3.76
N GLU A 119 6.54 -11.92 2.46
CA GLU A 119 7.81 -12.10 1.76
C GLU A 119 8.80 -10.99 2.08
N ILE A 120 8.32 -9.75 2.33
CA ILE A 120 9.19 -8.64 2.74
C ILE A 120 9.89 -8.91 4.09
N TYR A 121 9.35 -9.79 4.94
CA TYR A 121 9.94 -10.15 6.23
C TYR A 121 10.89 -11.35 6.13
N LYS A 122 10.78 -12.18 5.09
CA LYS A 122 11.67 -13.34 4.85
C LYS A 122 13.07 -12.92 4.42
N LEU A 123 13.22 -11.72 3.83
CA LEU A 123 14.49 -11.17 3.35
C LEU A 123 15.52 -10.90 4.47
N LYS A 124 15.20 -11.18 5.73
CA LYS A 124 16.05 -10.88 6.88
C LYS A 124 16.48 -12.11 7.70
N GLU A 125 16.21 -13.32 7.20
CA GLU A 125 16.72 -14.57 7.78
C GLU A 125 18.10 -14.94 7.24
#